data_AF-A0A2S1JPW4-F1
#
_entry.id   AF-A0A2S1JPW4-F1
#
_cell.length_a   1.000
_cell.length_b   1.000
_cell.length_c   1.000
_cell.angle_alpha   90.00
_cell.angle_beta   90.00
_cell.angle_gamma   90.00
#
_symmetry.space_group_name_H-M   'P 1'
#
loop_
_entity.id
_entity.type
_entity.pdbx_description
1 polymer ?
#
loop_
_entity_poly.entity_id
_entity_poly.type
_entity_poly.pdbx_seq_one_letter_code
_entity_poly.pdbx_strand_id
1 'polypeptide(L)'
;MRFLVGSYGKWESLISAIVFCLFLFLNFVFFAAIFEGTSIDDKSEFMILFVNCVLFVIISLPLITRLLTKIPDSKFKEFLELPDTDEKFTYSNLSSFLGDQALSSFLATVLIVTGRDAIATYGGGLAALYVSFLFVVALILAALSLVRFISHFTRYHWFYYALAATLSTSIMFAFFNVGLRLGA
;
A
#
# COMPACT_ATOMS: atom_id res chain seq x y z
N MET A 1 24.63 -1.20 23.65
CA MET A 1 23.77 -0.65 22.58
C MET A 1 24.46 -0.73 21.21
N ARG A 2 24.71 -1.92 20.67
CA ARG A 2 25.43 -2.10 19.38
C ARG A 2 24.72 -3.03 18.38
N PHE A 3 23.45 -3.35 18.62
CA PHE A 3 22.70 -4.35 17.83
C PHE A 3 21.38 -3.85 17.22
N LEU A 4 21.11 -2.55 17.21
CA LEU A 4 19.90 -2.00 16.54
C LEU A 4 20.13 -1.55 15.10
N VAL A 5 21.38 -1.56 14.62
CA VAL A 5 21.74 -1.18 13.23
C VAL A 5 22.45 -2.35 12.57
N GLY A 6 21.78 -3.48 12.46
CA GLY A 6 22.23 -4.59 11.62
C GLY A 6 21.80 -4.31 10.19
N SER A 7 22.76 -4.01 9.30
CA SER A 7 22.70 -4.16 7.83
C SER A 7 21.44 -3.66 7.09
N TYR A 8 20.66 -2.75 7.68
CA TYR A 8 19.52 -2.09 7.05
C TYR A 8 19.85 -0.63 6.83
N GLY A 9 19.39 -0.08 5.69
CA GLY A 9 19.71 1.27 5.27
C GLY A 9 19.31 2.25 6.38
N LYS A 10 20.28 3.01 6.89
CA LYS A 10 20.05 4.06 7.92
C LYS A 10 18.83 4.93 7.60
N TRP A 11 18.50 5.06 6.32
CA TRP A 11 17.35 5.74 5.75
C TRP A 11 15.98 5.17 6.16
N GLU A 12 15.78 3.86 6.17
CA GLU A 12 14.47 3.27 6.50
C GLU A 12 14.15 3.43 8.00
N SER A 13 15.16 3.23 8.84
CA SER A 13 15.05 3.50 10.28
C SER A 13 14.82 4.99 10.56
N LEU A 14 15.44 5.88 9.77
CA LEU A 14 15.23 7.32 9.87
C LEU A 14 13.80 7.71 9.48
N ILE A 15 13.28 7.17 8.37
CA ILE A 15 11.89 7.40 7.91
C ILE A 15 10.91 6.89 8.97
N SER A 16 11.09 5.68 9.48
CA SER A 16 10.25 5.13 10.56
C SER A 16 10.29 6.01 11.81
N ALA A 17 11.46 6.54 12.20
CA ALA A 17 11.58 7.47 13.33
C ALA A 17 10.85 8.81 13.10
N ILE A 18 10.98 9.41 11.91
CA ILE A 18 10.26 10.65 11.54
C ILE A 18 8.75 10.41 11.58
N VAL A 19 8.29 9.30 11.00
CA VAL A 19 6.87 8.93 10.95
C VAL A 19 6.35 8.60 12.35
N PHE A 20 7.17 8.02 13.22
CA PHE A 20 6.84 7.82 14.63
C PHE A 20 6.64 9.13 15.38
N CYS A 21 7.50 10.14 15.14
CA CYS A 21 7.29 11.48 15.69
C CYS A 21 5.99 12.11 15.18
N LEU A 22 5.68 11.96 13.88
CA LEU A 22 4.41 12.43 13.31
C LEU A 22 3.20 11.70 13.93
N PHE A 23 3.29 10.38 14.12
CA PHE A 23 2.27 9.58 14.80
C PHE A 23 2.00 10.09 16.21
N LEU A 24 3.04 10.34 17.01
CA LEU A 24 2.88 10.89 18.35
C LEU A 24 2.28 12.30 18.33
N PHE A 25 2.72 13.15 17.40
CA PHE A 25 2.21 14.52 17.25
C PHE A 25 0.71 14.52 16.91
N LEU A 26 0.28 13.72 15.94
CA LEU A 26 -1.13 13.63 15.54
C LEU A 26 -2.01 13.11 16.68
N ASN A 27 -1.57 12.08 17.39
CA ASN A 27 -2.31 11.56 18.55
C ASN A 27 -2.36 12.60 19.68
N PHE A 28 -1.27 13.33 19.93
CA PHE A 28 -1.25 14.41 20.92
C PHE A 28 -2.26 15.51 20.58
N VAL A 29 -2.28 16.00 19.34
CA VAL A 29 -3.24 17.01 18.87
C VAL A 29 -4.67 16.52 19.00
N PHE A 30 -4.92 15.25 18.65
CA PHE A 30 -6.24 14.65 18.80
C PHE A 30 -6.70 14.57 20.25
N PHE A 31 -5.87 14.02 21.14
CA PHE A 31 -6.21 13.93 22.57
C PHE A 31 -6.40 15.32 23.19
N ALA A 32 -5.58 16.31 22.82
CA ALA A 32 -5.77 17.69 23.26
C ALA A 32 -7.14 18.24 22.84
N ALA A 33 -7.56 18.03 21.59
CA ALA A 33 -8.89 18.46 21.11
C ALA A 33 -10.05 17.77 21.84
N ILE A 34 -9.89 16.50 22.23
CA ILE A 34 -10.87 15.79 23.07
C ILE A 34 -10.93 16.40 24.48
N PHE A 35 -9.78 16.67 25.09
CA PHE A 35 -9.72 17.29 26.42
C PHE A 35 -10.31 18.71 26.44
N GLU A 36 -10.24 19.42 25.31
CA GLU A 36 -10.90 20.73 25.11
C GLU A 36 -12.42 20.61 24.90
N GLY A 37 -12.99 19.40 24.88
CA GLY A 37 -14.42 19.15 24.82
C GLY A 37 -14.99 19.01 23.41
N THR A 38 -14.15 18.79 22.40
CA THR A 38 -14.62 18.58 21.02
C THR A 38 -15.33 17.23 20.91
N SER A 39 -16.57 17.23 20.41
CA SER A 39 -17.29 15.98 20.11
C SER A 39 -16.65 15.27 18.91
N ILE A 40 -16.32 14.00 19.07
CA ILE A 40 -15.78 13.15 18.00
C ILE A 40 -16.96 12.60 17.20
N ASP A 41 -17.05 12.93 15.91
CA ASP A 41 -17.98 12.29 14.99
C ASP A 41 -17.37 11.02 14.37
N ASP A 42 -18.21 10.15 13.81
CA ASP A 42 -17.77 8.89 13.20
C ASP A 42 -16.75 9.09 12.08
N LYS A 43 -16.81 10.22 11.37
CA LYS A 43 -15.86 10.55 10.30
C LYS A 43 -14.48 10.90 10.86
N SER A 44 -14.42 11.69 11.94
CA SER A 44 -13.16 12.01 12.61
C SER A 44 -12.56 10.76 13.25
N GLU A 45 -13.38 9.93 13.90
CA GLU A 45 -12.94 8.65 14.46
C GLU A 45 -12.36 7.74 13.36
N PHE A 46 -13.06 7.61 12.24
CA PHE A 46 -12.61 6.84 11.09
C PHE A 46 -11.26 7.34 10.58
N MET A 47 -11.14 8.64 10.30
CA MET A 47 -9.92 9.22 9.74
C MET A 47 -8.72 8.99 10.65
N ILE A 48 -8.89 9.19 11.95
CA ILE A 48 -7.78 9.12 12.90
C ILE A 48 -7.31 7.70 13.10
N LEU A 49 -8.24 6.75 13.23
CA LEU A 49 -7.89 5.33 13.32
C LEU A 49 -7.27 4.83 12.03
N PHE A 50 -7.81 5.21 10.87
CA PHE A 50 -7.25 4.82 9.57
C PHE A 50 -5.82 5.34 9.39
N VAL A 51 -5.60 6.64 9.65
CA VAL A 51 -4.26 7.25 9.57
C VAL A 51 -3.30 6.59 10.56
N ASN A 52 -3.74 6.33 11.80
CA ASN A 52 -2.93 5.64 12.80
C ASN A 52 -2.54 4.23 12.35
N CYS A 53 -3.46 3.46 11.77
CA CYS A 53 -3.16 2.14 11.21
C CYS A 53 -2.12 2.22 10.09
N VAL A 54 -2.26 3.17 9.15
CA VAL A 54 -1.30 3.36 8.05
C VAL A 54 0.07 3.77 8.58
N LEU A 55 0.13 4.74 9.50
CA LEU A 55 1.39 5.17 10.12
C LEU A 55 2.05 4.02 10.88
N PHE A 56 1.27 3.21 11.58
CA PHE A 56 1.77 2.03 12.30
C PHE A 56 2.41 1.01 11.36
N VAL A 57 1.84 0.78 10.17
CA VAL A 57 2.45 -0.07 9.14
C VAL A 57 3.81 0.49 8.72
N ILE A 58 3.90 1.79 8.47
CA ILE A 58 5.15 2.46 8.07
C ILE A 58 6.21 2.39 9.19
N ILE A 59 5.80 2.65 10.44
CA ILE A 59 6.66 2.54 11.62
C ILE A 59 7.18 1.11 11.77
N SER A 60 6.36 0.13 11.46
CA SER A 60 6.68 -1.30 11.55
C SER A 60 7.52 -1.81 10.38
N LEU A 61 7.73 -1.04 9.30
CA LEU A 61 8.52 -1.46 8.14
C LEU A 61 9.90 -2.03 8.52
N PRO A 62 10.73 -1.40 9.38
CA PRO A 62 12.03 -1.96 9.73
C PRO A 62 11.94 -3.36 10.37
N LEU A 63 10.87 -3.63 11.13
CA LEU A 63 10.61 -4.95 11.71
C LEU A 63 10.17 -5.94 10.63
N ILE A 64 9.22 -5.54 9.78
CA ILE A 64 8.72 -6.35 8.66
C ILE A 64 9.89 -6.74 7.76
N THR A 65 10.75 -5.79 7.35
CA THR A 65 11.88 -6.09 6.48
C THR A 65 12.85 -7.07 7.14
N ARG A 66 13.18 -6.88 8.43
CA ARG A 66 14.00 -7.85 9.18
C ARG A 66 13.44 -9.27 9.17
N LEU A 67 12.11 -9.40 9.27
CA LEU A 67 11.45 -10.70 9.15
C LEU A 67 11.58 -11.25 7.73
N LEU A 68 11.40 -10.40 6.70
CA LEU A 68 11.53 -10.78 5.30
C LEU A 68 12.97 -11.21 4.94
N THR A 69 14.03 -10.61 5.51
CA THR A 69 15.42 -11.08 5.25
C THR A 69 15.72 -12.49 5.75
N LYS A 70 14.87 -13.05 6.61
CA LYS A 70 15.03 -14.46 7.01
C LYS A 70 14.52 -15.42 5.94
N ILE A 71 13.76 -14.92 4.97
CA ILE A 71 13.29 -15.70 3.83
C ILE A 71 14.43 -15.76 2.82
N PRO A 72 14.87 -16.96 2.39
CA PRO A 72 15.88 -17.10 1.35
C PRO A 72 15.44 -16.42 0.06
N ASP A 73 16.34 -15.68 -0.59
CA ASP A 73 16.07 -15.00 -1.86
C ASP A 73 15.50 -15.93 -2.94
N SER A 74 15.93 -17.20 -2.97
CA SER A 74 15.40 -18.20 -3.90
C SER A 74 13.89 -18.42 -3.74
N LYS A 75 13.42 -18.55 -2.50
CA LYS A 75 11.99 -18.72 -2.19
C LYS A 75 11.19 -17.45 -2.51
N PHE A 76 11.78 -16.29 -2.30
CA PHE A 76 11.12 -15.02 -2.63
C PHE A 76 10.97 -14.82 -4.15
N LYS A 77 12.01 -15.16 -4.92
CA LYS A 77 11.96 -15.13 -6.39
C LYS A 77 10.98 -16.15 -6.96
N GLU A 78 10.92 -17.34 -6.38
CA GLU A 78 9.95 -18.39 -6.74
C GLU A 78 8.51 -17.95 -6.45
N PHE A 79 8.25 -17.38 -5.26
CA PHE A 79 6.94 -16.85 -4.90
C PHE A 79 6.47 -15.71 -5.82
N LEU A 80 7.39 -14.83 -6.19
CA LEU A 80 7.09 -13.73 -7.12
C LEU A 80 6.98 -14.16 -8.58
N GLU A 81 7.37 -15.41 -8.89
CA GLU A 81 7.45 -15.94 -10.25
C GLU A 81 8.20 -14.94 -11.15
N LEU A 82 9.38 -14.52 -10.70
CA LEU A 82 10.15 -13.52 -11.46
C LEU A 82 10.62 -14.13 -12.78
N PRO A 83 10.54 -13.37 -13.89
CA PRO A 83 10.89 -13.85 -15.21
C PRO A 83 12.37 -14.24 -15.31
N ASP A 84 12.64 -15.41 -15.86
CA ASP A 84 13.99 -15.85 -16.21
C ASP A 84 14.60 -14.89 -17.25
N THR A 85 15.93 -14.80 -17.30
CA THR A 85 16.67 -13.83 -18.11
C THR A 85 16.39 -13.90 -19.62
N ASP A 86 15.86 -15.02 -20.11
CA ASP A 86 15.63 -15.28 -21.54
C ASP A 86 14.16 -15.31 -21.94
N GLU A 87 13.24 -14.96 -21.02
CA GLU A 87 11.82 -14.98 -21.31
C GLU A 87 11.47 -13.88 -22.33
N LYS A 88 10.69 -14.20 -23.38
CA LYS A 88 10.31 -13.25 -24.45
C LYS A 88 9.14 -12.36 -24.04
N PHE A 89 9.09 -11.15 -24.61
CA PHE A 89 7.95 -10.26 -24.43
C PHE A 89 6.74 -10.83 -25.17
N THR A 90 5.72 -11.23 -24.41
CA THR A 90 4.47 -11.77 -24.96
C THR A 90 3.28 -10.93 -24.50
N TYR A 91 2.20 -10.98 -25.29
CA TYR A 91 0.91 -10.41 -24.89
C TYR A 91 0.42 -10.99 -23.55
N SER A 92 0.69 -12.27 -23.28
CA SER A 92 0.32 -12.92 -22.02
C SER A 92 0.96 -12.22 -20.83
N ASN A 93 2.25 -11.90 -20.91
CA ASN A 93 2.99 -11.25 -19.83
C ASN A 93 2.49 -9.82 -19.60
N LEU A 94 2.21 -9.08 -20.69
CA LEU A 94 1.60 -7.75 -20.61
C LEU A 94 0.19 -7.81 -20.00
N SER A 95 -0.67 -8.71 -20.47
CA SER A 95 -2.05 -8.83 -20.02
C SER A 95 -2.14 -9.25 -18.55
N SER A 96 -1.26 -10.17 -18.11
CA SER A 96 -1.17 -10.60 -16.71
C SER A 96 -0.82 -9.42 -15.80
N PHE A 97 0.19 -8.63 -16.18
CA PHE A 97 0.57 -7.43 -15.44
C PHE A 97 -0.55 -6.38 -15.38
N LEU A 98 -1.19 -6.07 -16.52
CA LEU A 98 -2.31 -5.13 -16.55
C LEU A 98 -3.50 -5.65 -15.71
N GLY A 99 -3.69 -6.96 -15.64
CA GLY A 99 -4.66 -7.62 -14.77
C GLY A 99 -4.35 -7.44 -13.29
N ASP A 100 -3.09 -7.61 -12.86
CA ASP A 100 -2.68 -7.39 -11.47
C ASP A 100 -2.90 -5.92 -11.04
N GLN A 101 -2.59 -4.96 -11.92
CA GLN A 101 -2.81 -3.54 -11.67
C GLN A 101 -4.29 -3.18 -11.62
N ALA A 102 -5.09 -3.75 -12.53
CA ALA A 102 -6.53 -3.64 -12.51
C ALA A 102 -7.11 -4.19 -11.20
N LEU A 103 -6.63 -5.34 -10.72
CA LEU A 103 -7.10 -5.95 -9.47
C LEU A 103 -6.80 -5.07 -8.26
N SER A 104 -5.58 -4.54 -8.15
CA SER A 104 -5.22 -3.63 -7.05
C SER A 104 -6.06 -2.34 -7.08
N SER A 105 -6.22 -1.74 -8.26
CA SER A 105 -7.01 -0.51 -8.43
C SER A 105 -8.51 -0.73 -8.22
N PHE A 106 -9.03 -1.90 -8.62
CA PHE A 106 -10.39 -2.34 -8.33
C PHE A 106 -10.59 -2.51 -6.82
N LEU A 107 -9.65 -3.12 -6.10
CA LEU A 107 -9.74 -3.27 -4.65
C LEU A 107 -9.75 -1.89 -3.95
N ALA A 108 -8.93 -0.95 -4.40
CA ALA A 108 -8.96 0.43 -3.92
C ALA A 108 -10.31 1.12 -4.20
N THR A 109 -10.91 0.86 -5.37
CA THR A 109 -12.23 1.36 -5.75
C THR A 109 -13.33 0.82 -4.83
N VAL A 110 -13.33 -0.51 -4.62
CA VAL A 110 -14.27 -1.18 -3.71
C VAL A 110 -14.15 -0.60 -2.30
N LEU A 111 -12.92 -0.34 -1.84
CA LEU A 111 -12.67 0.24 -0.51
C LEU A 111 -13.29 1.62 -0.31
N ILE A 112 -13.30 2.47 -1.34
CA ILE A 112 -13.94 3.79 -1.25
C ILE A 112 -15.45 3.61 -1.02
N VAL A 113 -16.09 2.71 -1.77
CA VAL A 113 -17.53 2.46 -1.69
C VAL A 113 -17.90 1.74 -0.39
N THR A 114 -17.26 0.62 -0.10
CA THR A 114 -17.57 -0.19 1.09
C THR A 114 -17.15 0.50 2.38
N GLY A 115 -16.13 1.37 2.34
CA GLY A 115 -15.74 2.19 3.48
C GLY A 115 -16.85 3.14 3.92
N ARG A 116 -17.52 3.79 2.96
CA ARG A 116 -18.68 4.66 3.25
C ARG A 116 -19.82 3.87 3.91
N ASP A 117 -20.18 2.74 3.32
CA ASP A 117 -21.25 1.88 3.86
C ASP A 117 -20.89 1.31 5.23
N ALA A 118 -19.61 0.97 5.44
CA ALA A 118 -19.11 0.48 6.71
C ALA A 118 -19.18 1.55 7.80
N ILE A 119 -18.85 2.81 7.51
CA ILE A 119 -19.00 3.92 8.47
C ILE A 119 -20.47 4.05 8.87
N ALA A 120 -21.39 4.04 7.90
CA ALA A 120 -22.82 4.19 8.16
C ALA A 120 -23.42 3.01 8.96
N THR A 121 -22.89 1.81 8.80
CA THR A 121 -23.45 0.58 9.40
C THR A 121 -22.80 0.20 10.73
N TYR A 122 -21.48 0.39 10.84
CA TYR A 122 -20.66 -0.14 11.95
C TYR A 122 -19.95 0.95 12.76
N GLY A 123 -20.11 2.23 12.38
CA GLY A 123 -19.43 3.36 13.00
C GLY A 123 -17.99 3.57 12.50
N GLY A 124 -17.40 4.69 12.89
CA GLY A 124 -16.08 5.13 12.40
C GLY A 124 -14.96 4.14 12.69
N GLY A 125 -14.89 3.63 13.92
CA GLY A 125 -13.79 2.78 14.34
C GLY A 125 -13.69 1.41 13.65
N LEU A 126 -14.79 0.66 13.57
CA LEU A 126 -14.80 -0.64 12.89
C LEU A 126 -14.57 -0.50 11.39
N ALA A 127 -15.15 0.53 10.77
CA ALA A 127 -14.92 0.84 9.37
C ALA A 127 -13.44 1.16 9.11
N ALA A 128 -12.77 1.90 10.00
CA ALA A 128 -11.36 2.23 9.86
C ALA A 128 -10.47 0.98 9.88
N LEU A 129 -10.72 0.03 10.79
CA LEU A 129 -9.95 -1.22 10.85
C LEU A 129 -10.15 -2.07 9.58
N TYR A 130 -11.40 -2.20 9.13
CA TYR A 130 -11.76 -2.91 7.92
C TYR A 130 -11.08 -2.30 6.67
N VAL A 131 -11.22 -0.99 6.48
CA VAL A 131 -10.64 -0.28 5.33
C VAL A 131 -9.11 -0.31 5.39
N SER A 132 -8.52 -0.13 6.58
CA SER A 132 -7.05 -0.17 6.75
C SER A 132 -6.48 -1.53 6.38
N PHE A 133 -7.10 -2.62 6.82
CA PHE A 133 -6.63 -3.97 6.50
C PHE A 133 -6.61 -4.22 4.99
N LEU A 134 -7.74 -3.95 4.33
CA LEU A 134 -7.86 -4.14 2.88
C LEU A 134 -6.97 -3.17 2.09
N PHE A 135 -6.76 -1.96 2.60
CA PHE A 135 -5.83 -0.99 2.00
C PHE A 135 -4.38 -1.52 2.04
N VAL A 136 -3.95 -2.13 3.16
CA VAL A 136 -2.64 -2.77 3.25
C VAL A 136 -2.53 -3.94 2.27
N VAL A 137 -3.56 -4.76 2.14
CA VAL A 137 -3.59 -5.84 1.13
C VAL A 137 -3.46 -5.27 -0.28
N ALA A 138 -4.20 -4.21 -0.62
CA ALA A 138 -4.12 -3.55 -1.92
C ALA A 138 -2.72 -2.99 -2.21
N LEU A 139 -2.07 -2.39 -1.22
CA LEU A 139 -0.69 -1.90 -1.31
C LEU A 139 0.32 -3.03 -1.54
N ILE A 140 0.19 -4.15 -0.83
CA ILE A 140 1.06 -5.31 -1.03
C ILE A 140 0.92 -5.84 -2.46
N LEU A 141 -0.31 -6.03 -2.94
CA LEU A 141 -0.55 -6.49 -4.31
C LEU A 141 0.01 -5.51 -5.35
N ALA A 142 -0.21 -4.20 -5.15
CA ALA A 142 0.36 -3.16 -6.01
C ALA A 142 1.89 -3.22 -6.04
N ALA A 143 2.52 -3.34 -4.87
CA ALA A 143 3.97 -3.38 -4.74
C ALA A 143 4.58 -4.63 -5.40
N LEU A 144 3.99 -5.82 -5.18
CA LEU A 144 4.45 -7.06 -5.82
C LEU A 144 4.30 -6.97 -7.34
N SER A 145 3.16 -6.48 -7.83
CA SER A 145 2.94 -6.26 -9.26
C SER A 145 3.93 -5.25 -9.85
N LEU A 146 4.26 -4.18 -9.12
CA LEU A 146 5.27 -3.19 -9.54
C LEU A 146 6.68 -3.80 -9.59
N VAL A 147 7.05 -4.65 -8.62
CA VAL A 147 8.34 -5.35 -8.64
C VAL A 147 8.44 -6.28 -9.85
N ARG A 148 7.38 -7.07 -10.13
CA ARG A 148 7.29 -7.92 -11.32
C ARG A 148 7.41 -7.08 -12.60
N PHE A 149 6.74 -5.94 -12.66
CA PHE A 149 6.82 -5.01 -13.77
C PHE A 149 8.23 -4.50 -14.01
N ILE A 150 8.87 -3.94 -12.98
CA ILE A 150 10.22 -3.40 -13.10
C ILE A 150 11.18 -4.54 -13.52
N SER A 151 11.09 -5.70 -12.89
CA SER A 151 11.96 -6.85 -13.21
C SER A 151 11.79 -7.34 -14.65
N HIS A 152 10.56 -7.40 -15.15
CA HIS A 152 10.27 -7.84 -16.51
C HIS A 152 10.63 -6.78 -17.55
N PHE A 153 10.18 -5.54 -17.36
CA PHE A 153 10.20 -4.50 -18.41
C PHE A 153 11.49 -3.68 -18.46
N THR A 154 12.30 -3.60 -17.39
CA THR A 154 13.59 -2.87 -17.44
C THR A 154 14.62 -3.51 -18.37
N ARG A 155 14.45 -4.80 -18.70
CA ARG A 155 15.33 -5.53 -19.62
C ARG A 155 15.00 -5.31 -21.09
N TYR A 156 13.83 -4.72 -21.39
CA TYR A 156 13.37 -4.48 -22.76
C TYR A 156 13.68 -3.06 -23.22
N HIS A 157 13.58 -2.87 -24.54
CA HIS A 157 13.71 -1.55 -25.16
C HIS A 157 12.74 -0.56 -24.52
N TRP A 158 13.20 0.67 -24.26
CA TRP A 158 12.50 1.72 -23.53
C TRP A 158 11.06 1.97 -24.00
N PHE A 159 10.80 1.75 -25.30
CA PHE A 159 9.48 1.89 -25.89
C PHE A 159 8.45 0.92 -25.28
N TYR A 160 8.80 -0.36 -25.08
CA TYR A 160 7.89 -1.35 -24.49
C TYR A 160 7.61 -1.05 -23.02
N TYR A 161 8.63 -0.59 -22.30
CA TYR A 161 8.48 -0.10 -20.93
C TYR A 161 7.50 1.08 -20.88
N ALA A 162 7.69 2.08 -21.75
CA ALA A 162 6.83 3.26 -21.81
C ALA A 162 5.38 2.92 -22.17
N LEU A 163 5.17 2.02 -23.15
CA LEU A 163 3.84 1.54 -23.51
C LEU A 163 3.14 0.86 -22.34
N ALA A 164 3.80 -0.10 -21.69
CA ALA A 164 3.23 -0.85 -20.60
C ALA A 164 2.97 0.01 -19.35
N ALA A 165 3.87 0.96 -19.04
CA ALA A 165 3.67 1.94 -17.97
C ALA A 165 2.47 2.85 -18.25
N THR A 166 2.31 3.31 -19.50
CA THR A 166 1.19 4.19 -19.89
C THR A 166 -0.15 3.44 -19.83
N LEU A 167 -0.19 2.20 -20.29
CA LEU A 167 -1.37 1.34 -20.21
C LEU A 167 -1.76 1.07 -18.76
N SER A 168 -0.80 0.68 -17.92
CA SER A 168 -1.03 0.47 -16.49
C SER A 168 -1.58 1.71 -15.80
N THR A 169 -0.93 2.86 -16.01
CA THR A 169 -1.38 4.15 -15.46
C THR A 169 -2.81 4.47 -15.89
N SER A 170 -3.14 4.24 -17.16
CA SER A 170 -4.47 4.51 -17.71
C SER A 170 -5.54 3.62 -17.07
N ILE A 171 -5.24 2.33 -16.86
CA ILE A 171 -6.15 1.38 -16.21
C ILE A 171 -6.36 1.76 -14.75
N MET A 172 -5.28 2.02 -14.00
CA MET A 172 -5.39 2.45 -12.60
C MET A 172 -6.20 3.74 -12.47
N PHE A 173 -5.99 4.69 -13.38
CA PHE A 173 -6.73 5.96 -13.37
C PHE A 173 -8.20 5.77 -13.71
N ALA A 174 -8.54 4.86 -14.63
CA ALA A 174 -9.92 4.55 -14.96
C ALA A 174 -10.67 3.97 -13.76
N PHE A 175 -10.11 2.95 -13.09
CA PHE A 175 -10.71 2.35 -11.89
C PHE A 175 -10.80 3.36 -10.75
N PHE A 176 -9.73 4.11 -10.47
CA PHE A 176 -9.75 5.14 -9.44
C PHE A 176 -10.88 6.17 -9.66
N ASN A 177 -11.08 6.64 -10.89
CA ASN A 177 -12.19 7.53 -11.21
C ASN A 177 -13.57 6.88 -11.05
N VAL A 178 -13.70 5.61 -11.39
CA VAL A 178 -14.93 4.84 -11.13
C VAL A 178 -15.19 4.79 -9.62
N GLY A 179 -14.18 4.52 -8.81
CA GLY A 179 -14.30 4.50 -7.36
C GLY A 179 -14.69 5.85 -6.77
N LEU A 180 -14.10 6.94 -7.26
CA LEU A 180 -14.52 8.29 -6.86
C LEU A 180 -15.98 8.58 -7.24
N ARG A 181 -16.42 8.21 -8.44
CA ARG A 181 -17.80 8.44 -8.89
C ARG A 181 -18.84 7.62 -8.15
N LEU A 182 -18.49 6.40 -7.74
CA LEU A 182 -19.39 5.51 -6.99
C LEU A 182 -19.37 5.80 -5.49
N GLY A 183 -18.25 6.27 -4.97
CA GLY A 183 -18.05 6.52 -3.53
C GLY A 183 -18.47 7.91 -3.05
N ALA A 184 -18.32 8.94 -3.90
CA ALA A 184 -18.81 10.30 -3.63
C ALA A 184 -20.35 10.33 -3.61
#